data_AF-A0A9D7DY87-F1
#
_entry.id   AF-A0A9D7DY87-F1
#
_cell.length_a   1.000
_cell.length_b   1.000
_cell.length_c   1.000
_cell.angle_alpha   90.00
_cell.angle_beta   90.00
_cell.angle_gamma   90.00
#
_symmetry.space_group_name_H-M   'P 1'
#
loop_
_entity.id
_entity.type
_entity.pdbx_description
1 polymer ?
#
loop_
_entity_poly.entity_id
_entity_poly.type
_entity_poly.pdbx_seq_one_letter_code
_entity_poly.pdbx_strand_id
1 'polypeptide(L)'
;MARWRQVFLCAIHGDWECADSLIARQDSAWNYELARIEEPTGASYYVMRERLDSSYVDVNGDTLTANDVHGGFRRGWGVFVFSAAPRHARAVVQMPHPEDDFMSIPVGIELFQQAEMAILMIAGAGREVMYDSAAGQYNNARTFSDPSRNARHPFSELSRVIKDSWNSPPVNPLVLIQLHSYDHATHGPLPDIQVSCYHNDEFPNAPLRNFVNQRDLFHAHPVFPVTSVDGDDTIDVAVNNYIGLWSNPAYVYTTAETTLTIPVVGDLIGAPDNVVGDYFHAGHDVQRHTENFIHIELDEYPDKLWAPLDWPRWLPGTPPTEWNTYRHALAYYQPFISAVDSALTWHEIPDEEPPLVCNLTSAYDLANGAVTITWDAPAYDRHFDTYQVFFDTNEVSLSSPHIARTNTGYNALGNMLGTSITVSGLRTPVWDYTFAIRAKDVLGYESELSPALGITDGMVRDVAAFCDGDSVRMTWSAQPNDDRYEVWEFPPGLGGYYYLGTTLTNNFVFVPTGYSGNGVCVLMVKRVIE
;
A
#
# COMPACT_ATOMS: atom_id res chain seq x y z
N MET A 1 16.38 25.61 8.09
CA MET A 1 15.14 25.05 7.52
C MET A 1 14.29 26.12 6.86
N ALA A 2 13.79 27.16 7.57
CA ALA A 2 12.98 28.23 6.95
C ALA A 2 13.58 28.87 5.67
N ARG A 3 14.91 29.02 5.58
CA ARG A 3 15.59 29.53 4.38
C ARG A 3 15.59 28.53 3.21
N TRP A 4 15.84 27.25 3.49
CA TRP A 4 15.76 26.17 2.48
C TRP A 4 14.35 26.05 1.92
N ARG A 5 13.33 26.17 2.79
CA ARG A 5 11.93 26.19 2.36
C ARG A 5 11.65 27.25 1.30
N GLN A 6 12.17 28.47 1.47
CA GLN A 6 11.98 29.56 0.50
C GLN A 6 12.68 29.28 -0.83
N VAL A 7 13.90 28.74 -0.80
CA VAL A 7 14.62 28.32 -2.01
C VAL A 7 13.82 27.27 -2.77
N PHE A 8 13.37 26.23 -2.08
CA PHE A 8 12.62 25.15 -2.70
C PHE A 8 11.26 25.59 -3.21
N LEU A 9 10.54 26.48 -2.50
CA LEU A 9 9.31 27.08 -3.01
C LEU A 9 9.54 27.84 -4.32
N CYS A 10 10.59 28.64 -4.42
CA CYS A 10 10.94 29.30 -5.68
C CYS A 10 11.29 28.27 -6.78
N ALA A 11 12.05 27.22 -6.45
CA ALA A 11 12.43 26.17 -7.38
C ALA A 11 11.23 25.39 -7.96
N ILE A 12 10.33 24.89 -7.11
CA ILE A 12 9.16 24.10 -7.55
C ILE A 12 8.15 24.92 -8.36
N HIS A 13 8.24 26.26 -8.30
CA HIS A 13 7.43 27.18 -9.10
C HIS A 13 8.19 27.74 -10.31
N GLY A 14 9.42 27.29 -10.57
CA GLY A 14 10.23 27.71 -11.70
C GLY A 14 10.81 29.14 -11.59
N ASP A 15 10.77 29.75 -10.40
CA ASP A 15 11.40 31.05 -10.13
C ASP A 15 12.88 30.86 -9.77
N TRP A 16 13.67 30.53 -10.79
CA TRP A 16 15.10 30.22 -10.64
C TRP A 16 15.93 31.44 -10.24
N GLU A 17 15.52 32.65 -10.65
CA GLU A 17 16.17 33.91 -10.23
C GLU A 17 15.99 34.16 -8.73
N CYS A 18 14.79 33.94 -8.19
CA CYS A 18 14.56 33.95 -6.75
C CYS A 18 15.43 32.89 -6.05
N ALA A 19 15.39 31.64 -6.53
CA ALA A 19 16.10 30.53 -5.91
C ALA A 19 17.62 30.80 -5.84
N ASP A 20 18.23 31.23 -6.95
CA ASP A 20 19.65 31.58 -7.02
C ASP A 20 20.00 32.75 -6.10
N SER A 21 19.18 33.80 -6.11
CA SER A 21 19.35 34.96 -5.22
C SER A 21 19.33 34.58 -3.74
N LEU A 22 18.49 33.61 -3.35
CA LEU A 22 18.42 33.12 -1.98
C LEU A 22 19.61 32.23 -1.61
N ILE A 23 20.07 31.38 -2.53
CA ILE A 23 21.29 30.56 -2.36
C ILE A 23 22.52 31.45 -2.19
N ALA A 24 22.70 32.45 -3.08
CA ALA A 24 23.83 33.37 -3.04
C ALA A 24 23.89 34.19 -1.73
N ARG A 25 22.75 34.51 -1.11
CA ARG A 25 22.71 35.17 0.21
C ARG A 25 23.21 34.28 1.35
N GLN A 26 23.31 32.97 1.13
CA GLN A 26 23.77 31.98 2.09
C GLN A 26 25.14 31.41 1.73
N ASP A 27 25.81 31.95 0.72
CA ASP A 27 27.03 31.41 0.12
C ASP A 27 28.10 31.03 1.15
N SER A 28 28.40 31.93 2.10
CA SER A 28 29.39 31.68 3.15
C SER A 28 29.03 30.56 4.14
N ALA A 29 27.74 30.22 4.24
CA ALA A 29 27.24 29.19 5.15
C ALA A 29 27.03 27.85 4.42
N TRP A 30 26.46 27.90 3.22
CA TRP A 30 26.00 26.72 2.50
C TRP A 30 27.00 26.23 1.47
N ASN A 31 27.74 27.14 0.80
CA ASN A 31 28.59 26.82 -0.34
C ASN A 31 27.84 26.09 -1.47
N TYR A 32 26.56 26.44 -1.69
CA TYR A 32 25.73 25.89 -2.75
C TYR A 32 25.73 26.77 -4.00
N GLU A 33 25.53 26.16 -5.15
CA GLU A 33 25.29 26.83 -6.43
C GLU A 33 24.03 26.28 -7.11
N LEU A 34 23.42 27.12 -7.95
CA LEU A 34 22.43 26.71 -8.93
C LEU A 34 23.10 26.66 -10.31
N ALA A 35 23.19 25.47 -10.90
CA ALA A 35 23.69 25.27 -12.25
C ALA A 35 22.53 24.88 -13.18
N ARG A 36 22.60 25.28 -14.44
CA ARG A 36 21.71 24.79 -15.50
C ARG A 36 22.51 23.87 -16.42
N ILE A 37 21.97 22.68 -16.66
CA ILE A 37 22.53 21.69 -17.59
C ILE A 37 21.58 21.57 -18.78
N GLU A 38 22.13 21.57 -19.98
CA GLU A 38 21.40 21.30 -21.22
C GLU A 38 22.04 20.09 -21.89
N GLU A 39 21.24 19.07 -22.15
CA GLU A 39 21.70 17.88 -22.86
C GLU A 39 21.59 18.07 -24.37
N PRO A 40 22.44 17.40 -25.17
CA PRO A 40 22.29 17.37 -26.62
C PRO A 40 20.94 16.84 -27.11
N THR A 41 20.25 16.05 -26.27
CA THR A 41 18.90 15.49 -26.50
C THR A 41 17.81 16.56 -26.45
N GLY A 42 18.10 17.75 -25.91
CA GLY A 42 17.15 18.84 -25.68
C GLY A 42 16.57 18.87 -24.26
N ALA A 43 16.83 17.84 -23.45
CA ALA A 43 16.49 17.86 -22.03
C ALA A 43 17.30 18.96 -21.31
N SER A 44 16.70 19.59 -20.30
CA SER A 44 17.42 20.55 -19.47
C SER A 44 17.03 20.47 -18.01
N TYR A 45 18.00 20.71 -17.15
CA TYR A 45 17.89 20.51 -15.72
C TYR A 45 18.46 21.70 -14.96
N TYR A 46 17.83 22.02 -13.84
CA TYR A 46 18.38 22.93 -12.83
C TYR A 46 18.92 22.09 -11.67
N VAL A 47 20.21 22.22 -11.40
CA VAL A 47 20.93 21.43 -10.41
C VAL A 47 21.35 22.34 -9.26
N MET A 48 20.78 22.09 -8.09
CA MET A 48 21.23 22.67 -6.83
C MET A 48 22.20 21.69 -6.17
N ARG A 49 23.45 22.10 -6.04
CA ARG A 49 24.50 21.27 -5.43
C ARG A 49 25.49 22.12 -4.66
N GLU A 50 26.24 21.49 -3.79
CA GLU A 50 27.41 22.12 -3.19
C GLU A 50 28.49 22.35 -4.25
N ARG A 51 29.24 23.45 -4.15
CA ARG A 51 30.44 23.67 -4.96
C ARG A 51 31.52 22.70 -4.51
N LEU A 52 32.20 22.07 -5.48
CA LEU A 52 33.33 21.20 -5.22
C LEU A 52 34.44 21.99 -4.49
N ASP A 53 34.79 21.52 -3.29
CA ASP A 53 35.89 22.06 -2.49
C ASP A 53 37.10 21.16 -2.64
N SER A 54 38.05 21.53 -3.50
CA SER A 54 39.29 20.76 -3.71
C SER A 54 40.23 20.74 -2.49
N SER A 55 39.95 21.54 -1.47
CA SER A 55 40.69 21.54 -0.21
C SER A 55 40.10 20.60 0.85
N TYR A 56 38.88 20.10 0.62
CA TYR A 56 38.27 19.09 1.47
C TYR A 56 39.06 17.78 1.40
N VAL A 57 39.18 17.10 2.53
CA VAL A 57 39.79 15.77 2.63
C VAL A 57 38.89 14.95 3.54
N ASP A 58 38.31 13.89 2.97
CA ASP A 58 37.71 12.82 3.75
C ASP A 58 38.78 11.79 4.05
N VAL A 59 38.99 11.50 5.33
CA VAL A 59 39.97 10.48 5.75
C VAL A 59 39.33 9.11 6.00
N ASN A 60 38.02 8.97 5.70
CA ASN A 60 37.23 7.74 5.85
C ASN A 60 37.36 7.07 7.23
N GLY A 61 37.76 7.84 8.25
CA GLY A 61 38.03 7.34 9.60
C GLY A 61 39.12 6.26 9.69
N ASP A 62 39.93 6.04 8.65
CA ASP A 62 40.93 4.99 8.60
C ASP A 62 42.36 5.54 8.81
N THR A 63 43.34 4.63 8.94
CA THR A 63 44.76 5.01 9.12
C THR A 63 45.58 5.00 7.82
N LEU A 64 44.97 4.60 6.70
CA LEU A 64 45.57 4.44 5.39
C LEU A 64 45.26 5.66 4.53
N THR A 65 46.18 6.62 4.47
CA THR A 65 46.04 7.85 3.66
C THR A 65 45.80 7.61 2.16
N ALA A 66 45.96 6.38 1.66
CA ALA A 66 45.61 6.01 0.28
C ALA A 66 44.10 5.91 0.05
N ASN A 67 43.32 5.78 1.13
CA ASN A 67 41.87 5.75 1.12
C ASN A 67 41.26 7.15 1.36
N ASP A 68 42.10 8.16 1.57
CA ASP A 68 41.64 9.55 1.71
C ASP A 68 41.03 10.02 0.38
N VAL A 69 39.83 10.60 0.46
CA VAL A 69 39.18 11.23 -0.69
C VAL A 69 39.50 12.73 -0.66
N HIS A 70 40.30 13.15 -1.63
CA HIS A 70 40.68 14.56 -1.79
C HIS A 70 39.73 15.29 -2.73
N GLY A 71 39.16 16.37 -2.22
CA GLY A 71 38.13 17.16 -2.90
C GLY A 71 36.74 16.56 -2.77
N GLY A 72 35.70 17.40 -2.78
CA GLY A 72 34.33 16.91 -2.74
C GLY A 72 33.34 17.94 -2.18
N PHE A 73 32.19 17.44 -1.72
CA PHE A 73 31.19 18.21 -1.01
C PHE A 73 31.55 18.24 0.48
N ARG A 74 31.67 19.43 1.07
CA ARG A 74 32.09 19.61 2.46
C ARG A 74 30.92 19.48 3.44
N ARG A 75 29.68 19.74 3.00
CA ARG A 75 28.48 19.68 3.84
C ARG A 75 27.75 18.35 3.73
N GLY A 76 27.83 17.68 2.59
CA GLY A 76 27.15 16.42 2.35
C GLY A 76 25.62 16.51 2.38
N TRP A 77 25.04 17.70 2.15
CA TRP A 77 23.57 17.89 2.19
C TRP A 77 22.84 17.39 0.94
N GLY A 78 23.58 17.01 -0.11
CA GLY A 78 23.04 16.36 -1.30
C GLY A 78 22.91 17.24 -2.53
N VAL A 79 22.41 16.61 -3.59
CA VAL A 79 22.17 17.19 -4.92
C VAL A 79 20.68 17.11 -5.21
N PHE A 80 20.11 18.25 -5.64
CA PHE A 80 18.71 18.35 -6.03
C PHE A 80 18.64 18.75 -7.51
N VAL A 81 18.04 17.90 -8.33
CA VAL A 81 17.92 18.09 -9.77
C VAL A 81 16.45 18.29 -10.10
N PHE A 82 16.14 19.39 -10.78
CA PHE A 82 14.80 19.73 -11.23
C PHE A 82 14.75 19.69 -12.75
N SER A 83 13.86 18.88 -13.31
CA SER A 83 13.61 18.87 -14.75
C SER A 83 12.93 20.18 -15.16
N ALA A 84 13.41 20.81 -16.23
CA ALA A 84 12.80 22.04 -16.76
C ALA A 84 11.47 21.78 -17.49
N ALA A 85 11.26 20.56 -17.98
CA ALA A 85 10.07 20.15 -18.71
C ALA A 85 9.77 18.66 -18.48
N PRO A 86 9.39 18.26 -17.25
CA PRO A 86 9.08 16.86 -16.95
C PRO A 86 7.80 16.40 -17.63
N ARG A 87 7.77 15.16 -18.11
CA ARG A 87 6.54 14.48 -18.52
C ARG A 87 5.67 14.19 -17.30
N HIS A 88 6.28 13.66 -16.24
CA HIS A 88 5.62 13.40 -14.96
C HIS A 88 5.88 14.53 -13.96
N ALA A 89 5.18 15.65 -14.13
CA ALA A 89 5.39 16.89 -13.38
C ALA A 89 5.16 16.81 -11.85
N ARG A 90 4.63 15.69 -11.36
CA ARG A 90 4.41 15.43 -9.92
C ARG A 90 5.03 14.11 -9.46
N ALA A 91 5.98 13.57 -10.21
CA ALA A 91 6.75 12.40 -9.80
C ALA A 91 8.13 12.85 -9.29
N VAL A 92 8.54 12.29 -8.14
CA VAL A 92 9.82 12.58 -7.49
C VAL A 92 10.52 11.28 -7.14
N VAL A 93 11.82 11.19 -7.37
CA VAL A 93 12.64 10.06 -6.90
C VAL A 93 13.71 10.57 -5.93
N GLN A 94 13.91 9.84 -4.85
CA GLN A 94 14.84 10.19 -3.79
C GLN A 94 15.69 9.00 -3.35
N MET A 95 17.01 9.23 -3.21
CA MET A 95 17.99 8.26 -2.73
C MET A 95 18.68 8.82 -1.49
N PRO A 96 18.25 8.38 -0.29
CA PRO A 96 18.69 8.97 0.97
C PRO A 96 20.08 8.49 1.42
N HIS A 97 20.57 7.33 0.94
CA HIS A 97 21.83 6.73 1.40
C HIS A 97 22.74 6.33 0.23
N PRO A 98 23.30 7.27 -0.54
CA PRO A 98 24.05 7.00 -1.78
C PRO A 98 25.33 6.14 -1.66
N GLU A 99 25.86 5.97 -0.45
CA GLU A 99 27.07 5.19 -0.18
C GLU A 99 26.78 3.86 0.51
N ASP A 100 25.57 3.71 1.07
CA ASP A 100 25.12 2.47 1.69
C ASP A 100 24.25 1.67 0.72
N ASP A 101 23.47 2.36 -0.13
CA ASP A 101 22.48 1.77 -1.02
C ASP A 101 23.00 1.79 -2.47
N PHE A 102 24.03 1.00 -2.76
CA PHE A 102 24.85 1.10 -3.99
C PHE A 102 24.05 1.08 -5.30
N MET A 103 23.02 0.23 -5.39
CA MET A 103 22.23 0.07 -6.62
C MET A 103 21.12 1.12 -6.77
N SER A 104 20.72 1.78 -5.68
CA SER A 104 19.67 2.80 -5.71
C SER A 104 20.05 3.99 -6.59
N ILE A 105 21.34 4.35 -6.65
CA ILE A 105 21.84 5.53 -7.37
C ILE A 105 21.76 5.38 -8.90
N PRO A 106 22.41 4.39 -9.52
CA PRO A 106 22.31 4.22 -10.97
C PRO A 106 20.87 3.97 -11.41
N VAL A 107 20.11 3.13 -10.69
CA VAL A 107 18.71 2.84 -11.04
C VAL A 107 17.82 4.07 -10.88
N GLY A 108 18.00 4.86 -9.81
CA GLY A 108 17.22 6.07 -9.57
C GLY A 108 17.50 7.19 -10.57
N ILE A 109 18.73 7.33 -11.04
CA ILE A 109 19.08 8.29 -12.11
C ILE A 109 18.46 7.86 -13.44
N GLU A 110 18.57 6.58 -13.82
CA GLU A 110 17.96 6.07 -15.05
C GLU A 110 16.42 6.22 -14.99
N LEU A 111 15.81 5.91 -13.84
CA LEU A 111 14.38 6.13 -13.62
C LEU A 111 13.98 7.60 -13.77
N PHE A 112 14.72 8.52 -13.15
CA PHE A 112 14.46 9.96 -13.27
C PHE A 112 14.49 10.42 -14.73
N GLN A 113 15.48 9.97 -15.50
CA GLN A 113 15.66 10.37 -16.89
C GLN A 113 14.63 9.72 -17.81
N GLN A 114 14.44 8.39 -17.73
CA GLN A 114 13.51 7.66 -18.60
C GLN A 114 12.05 8.07 -18.36
N ALA A 115 11.64 8.17 -17.09
CA ALA A 115 10.29 8.60 -16.74
C ALA A 115 10.12 10.12 -16.83
N GLU A 116 11.19 10.88 -17.15
CA GLU A 116 11.19 12.34 -17.23
C GLU A 116 10.51 12.97 -15.99
N MET A 117 10.91 12.51 -14.80
CA MET A 117 10.31 12.91 -13.53
C MET A 117 10.64 14.37 -13.19
N ALA A 118 9.85 14.98 -12.30
CA ALA A 118 10.01 16.39 -11.95
C ALA A 118 11.29 16.66 -11.16
N ILE A 119 11.59 15.81 -10.17
CA ILE A 119 12.68 16.05 -9.23
C ILE A 119 13.42 14.75 -8.92
N LEU A 120 14.75 14.82 -8.93
CA LEU A 120 15.66 13.83 -8.38
C LEU A 120 16.38 14.41 -7.16
N MET A 121 16.41 13.65 -6.08
CA MET A 121 17.07 14.02 -4.82
C MET A 121 18.07 12.95 -4.42
N ILE A 122 19.35 13.29 -4.33
CA ILE A 122 20.39 12.38 -3.85
C ILE A 122 21.00 13.00 -2.60
N ALA A 123 21.04 12.28 -1.48
CA ALA A 123 21.73 12.77 -0.29
C ALA A 123 23.23 12.93 -0.57
N GLY A 124 23.97 13.62 0.30
CA GLY A 124 25.39 13.88 0.06
C GLY A 124 26.34 13.10 0.97
N ALA A 125 25.80 12.22 1.82
CA ALA A 125 26.56 11.44 2.79
C ALA A 125 25.80 10.17 3.16
N GLY A 126 26.53 9.07 3.44
CA GLY A 126 25.96 7.87 4.04
C GLY A 126 25.41 8.07 5.47
N ARG A 127 24.65 7.08 5.95
CA ARG A 127 23.97 7.12 7.27
C ARG A 127 24.93 7.19 8.46
N GLU A 128 26.16 6.72 8.29
CA GLU A 128 27.17 6.58 9.36
C GLU A 128 28.13 7.77 9.46
N VAL A 129 28.12 8.66 8.45
CA VAL A 129 29.08 9.77 8.33
C VAL A 129 29.02 10.72 9.53
N MET A 130 27.82 11.02 10.05
CA MET A 130 27.68 11.84 11.24
C MET A 130 26.56 11.30 12.14
N TYR A 131 26.88 11.05 13.41
CA TYR A 131 25.93 10.56 14.41
C TYR A 131 26.27 11.06 15.82
N ASP A 132 25.34 10.92 16.76
CA ASP A 132 25.54 11.25 18.17
C ASP A 132 26.46 10.24 18.87
N SER A 133 27.77 10.42 18.69
CA SER A 133 28.80 9.60 19.33
C SER A 133 28.87 9.79 20.85
N ALA A 134 28.35 10.91 21.38
CA ALA A 134 28.26 11.13 22.81
C ALA A 134 27.19 10.24 23.47
N ALA A 135 26.15 9.85 22.71
CA ALA A 135 25.14 8.89 23.15
C ALA A 135 25.60 7.42 23.05
N GLY A 136 26.76 7.14 22.43
CA GLY A 136 27.41 5.83 22.36
C GLY A 136 27.75 5.40 20.93
N GLN A 137 27.86 4.08 20.72
CA GLN A 137 28.13 3.51 19.38
C GLN A 137 27.03 3.84 18.37
N TYR A 138 27.40 3.80 17.10
CA TYR A 138 26.48 4.00 15.99
C TYR A 138 25.26 3.07 16.09
N ASN A 139 24.10 3.64 15.83
CA ASN A 139 22.91 2.95 15.38
C ASN A 139 22.06 3.93 14.56
N ASN A 140 21.11 3.38 13.80
CA ASN A 140 20.22 4.14 12.94
C ASN A 140 19.47 5.27 13.66
N ALA A 141 19.14 5.14 14.95
CA ALA A 141 18.41 6.17 15.70
C ALA A 141 19.28 7.37 16.14
N ARG A 142 20.60 7.31 15.92
CA ARG A 142 21.57 8.34 16.35
C ARG A 142 22.18 9.13 15.21
N THR A 143 21.86 8.78 13.97
CA THR A 143 22.39 9.46 12.78
C THR A 143 21.91 10.92 12.69
N PHE A 144 22.82 11.79 12.27
CA PHE A 144 22.54 13.16 11.86
C PHE A 144 22.59 13.33 10.34
N SER A 145 23.26 12.43 9.61
CA SER A 145 23.42 12.51 8.16
C SER A 145 22.29 11.84 7.38
N ASP A 146 21.55 10.91 7.97
CA ASP A 146 20.42 10.23 7.30
C ASP A 146 19.20 11.17 7.15
N PRO A 147 18.83 11.55 5.92
CA PRO A 147 17.69 12.44 5.69
C PRO A 147 16.32 11.77 5.90
N SER A 148 16.27 10.43 5.91
CA SER A 148 15.06 9.67 6.23
C SER A 148 14.77 9.68 7.73
N ARG A 149 15.76 9.93 8.59
CA ARG A 149 15.57 9.98 10.05
C ARG A 149 15.76 11.38 10.65
N ASN A 150 16.41 12.29 9.91
CA ASN A 150 16.66 13.65 10.34
C ASN A 150 15.73 14.66 9.68
N ALA A 151 14.66 15.03 10.40
CA ALA A 151 13.70 16.05 9.98
C ALA A 151 14.30 17.45 9.71
N ARG A 152 15.54 17.71 10.13
CA ARG A 152 16.29 18.97 9.95
C ARG A 152 17.35 18.86 8.84
N HIS A 153 17.07 18.08 7.80
CA HIS A 153 17.90 18.00 6.61
C HIS A 153 17.25 18.77 5.42
N PRO A 154 18.02 19.44 4.53
CA PRO A 154 17.46 20.10 3.35
C PRO A 154 16.65 19.15 2.46
N PHE A 155 17.08 17.90 2.38
CA PHE A 155 16.37 16.81 1.70
C PHE A 155 14.93 16.65 2.23
N SER A 156 14.74 16.47 3.54
CA SER A 156 13.40 16.35 4.12
C SER A 156 12.60 17.65 3.98
N GLU A 157 13.24 18.82 3.96
CA GLU A 157 12.56 20.11 3.74
C GLU A 157 11.99 20.23 2.32
N LEU A 158 12.72 19.77 1.29
CA LEU A 158 12.21 19.73 -0.08
C LEU A 158 11.01 18.79 -0.18
N SER A 159 11.07 17.59 0.42
CA SER A 159 9.93 16.66 0.45
C SER A 159 8.68 17.30 1.08
N ARG A 160 8.84 18.08 2.16
CA ARG A 160 7.72 18.85 2.76
C ARG A 160 7.17 19.91 1.83
N VAL A 161 8.03 20.68 1.18
CA VAL A 161 7.61 21.71 0.21
C VAL A 161 6.82 21.11 -0.95
N ILE A 162 7.30 19.97 -1.47
CA ILE A 162 6.63 19.20 -2.52
C ILE A 162 5.24 18.77 -2.05
N LYS A 163 5.15 18.08 -0.90
CA LYS A 163 3.86 17.63 -0.38
C LYS A 163 2.91 18.81 -0.14
N ASP A 164 3.36 19.86 0.53
CA ASP A 164 2.51 21.01 0.87
C ASP A 164 1.98 21.75 -0.38
N SER A 165 2.71 21.68 -1.49
CA SER A 165 2.41 22.47 -2.69
C SER A 165 1.71 21.67 -3.80
N TRP A 166 1.97 20.37 -3.91
CA TRP A 166 1.49 19.53 -5.01
C TRP A 166 0.43 18.50 -4.61
N ASN A 167 0.28 18.21 -3.31
CA ASN A 167 -0.65 17.19 -2.81
C ASN A 167 -2.11 17.68 -2.90
N SER A 168 -2.95 16.91 -3.61
CA SER A 168 -4.37 17.24 -3.82
C SER A 168 -5.29 16.05 -3.54
N PRO A 169 -5.41 15.55 -2.28
CA PRO A 169 -6.26 14.41 -1.97
C PRO A 169 -7.75 14.73 -2.25
N PRO A 170 -8.59 13.72 -2.53
CA PRO A 170 -8.32 12.28 -2.44
C PRO A 170 -7.68 11.67 -3.69
N VAL A 171 -7.73 12.36 -4.83
CA VAL A 171 -7.12 11.92 -6.10
C VAL A 171 -5.82 12.68 -6.31
N ASN A 172 -4.70 12.00 -6.08
CA ASN A 172 -3.42 12.68 -6.00
C ASN A 172 -2.39 12.10 -6.99
N PRO A 173 -2.05 12.83 -8.07
CA PRO A 173 -0.99 12.40 -8.99
C PRO A 173 0.44 12.58 -8.43
N LEU A 174 0.60 13.16 -7.23
CA LEU A 174 1.91 13.22 -6.58
C LEU A 174 2.36 11.82 -6.16
N VAL A 175 3.50 11.40 -6.69
CA VAL A 175 4.17 10.16 -6.32
C VAL A 175 5.61 10.49 -5.96
N LEU A 176 5.99 10.24 -4.70
CA LEU A 176 7.37 10.27 -4.26
C LEU A 176 7.87 8.83 -4.08
N ILE A 177 8.95 8.50 -4.75
CA ILE A 177 9.60 7.19 -4.70
C ILE A 177 10.89 7.32 -3.90
N GLN A 178 11.03 6.56 -2.83
CA GLN A 178 12.28 6.40 -2.08
C GLN A 178 12.94 5.09 -2.45
N LEU A 179 14.12 5.19 -3.06
CA LEU A 179 14.93 4.03 -3.44
C LEU A 179 16.02 3.78 -2.42
N HIS A 180 16.11 2.51 -2.04
CA HIS A 180 17.14 1.92 -1.21
C HIS A 180 17.67 0.66 -1.88
N SER A 181 18.67 0.03 -1.27
CA SER A 181 19.08 -1.31 -1.64
C SER A 181 19.46 -2.14 -0.43
N TYR A 182 19.47 -3.46 -0.59
CA TYR A 182 19.76 -4.41 0.47
C TYR A 182 20.79 -5.46 0.03
N ASP A 183 21.53 -5.99 1.00
CA ASP A 183 22.44 -7.12 0.79
C ASP A 183 21.67 -8.44 0.86
N HIS A 184 21.51 -9.11 -0.28
CA HIS A 184 20.92 -10.43 -0.39
C HIS A 184 21.39 -11.43 0.67
N ALA A 185 22.70 -11.44 0.98
CA ALA A 185 23.30 -12.41 1.90
C ALA A 185 22.75 -12.30 3.32
N THR A 186 22.20 -11.14 3.68
CA THR A 186 21.64 -10.87 5.01
C THR A 186 20.15 -11.15 5.13
N HIS A 187 19.40 -11.12 4.01
CA HIS A 187 17.93 -11.23 4.01
C HIS A 187 17.41 -12.57 3.47
N GLY A 188 18.25 -13.41 2.87
CA GLY A 188 17.84 -14.73 2.36
C GLY A 188 17.07 -14.64 1.04
N PRO A 189 16.26 -15.67 0.68
CA PRO A 189 15.62 -15.74 -0.64
C PRO A 189 14.40 -14.80 -0.72
N LEU A 190 14.69 -13.52 -0.95
CA LEU A 190 13.70 -12.49 -1.26
C LEU A 190 13.64 -12.25 -2.79
N PRO A 191 12.50 -11.79 -3.34
CA PRO A 191 12.48 -11.20 -4.67
C PRO A 191 13.49 -10.06 -4.81
N ASP A 192 14.06 -9.84 -5.99
CA ASP A 192 15.13 -8.85 -6.21
C ASP A 192 14.72 -7.39 -6.00
N ILE A 193 13.41 -7.14 -5.92
CA ILE A 193 12.82 -5.82 -5.70
C ILE A 193 11.71 -5.97 -4.66
N GLN A 194 11.80 -5.19 -3.58
CA GLN A 194 10.71 -5.05 -2.61
C GLN A 194 10.04 -3.72 -2.76
N VAL A 195 8.71 -3.74 -2.76
CA VAL A 195 7.89 -2.54 -2.83
C VAL A 195 6.93 -2.50 -1.66
N SER A 196 6.80 -1.32 -1.07
CA SER A 196 5.79 -1.00 -0.07
C SER A 196 5.32 0.43 -0.25
N CYS A 197 4.17 0.79 0.31
CA CYS A 197 3.76 2.19 0.43
C CYS A 197 4.59 2.84 1.53
N TYR A 198 3.99 2.98 2.72
CA TYR A 198 4.66 3.33 3.95
C TYR A 198 4.59 2.12 4.91
N HIS A 199 5.51 2.03 5.88
CA HIS A 199 5.76 0.80 6.65
C HIS A 199 4.55 0.26 7.44
N ASN A 200 3.49 1.06 7.65
CA ASN A 200 2.29 0.67 8.36
C ASN A 200 1.04 0.61 7.46
N ASP A 201 1.22 0.75 6.16
CA ASP A 201 0.16 0.66 5.17
C ASP A 201 0.26 -0.68 4.42
N GLU A 202 -0.71 -1.56 4.68
CA GLU A 202 -0.83 -2.86 4.04
C GLU A 202 -1.87 -2.86 2.90
N PHE A 203 -2.47 -1.71 2.55
CA PHE A 203 -3.54 -1.60 1.55
C PHE A 203 -3.11 -0.74 0.35
N PRO A 204 -2.13 -1.19 -0.45
CA PRO A 204 -1.63 -0.39 -1.56
C PRO A 204 -2.74 -0.04 -2.55
N ASN A 205 -2.81 1.25 -2.88
CA ASN A 205 -3.67 1.81 -3.93
C ASN A 205 -2.83 2.17 -5.18
N ALA A 206 -3.45 2.78 -6.19
CA ALA A 206 -2.73 3.24 -7.38
C ALA A 206 -1.65 4.26 -6.98
N PRO A 207 -0.47 4.29 -7.64
CA PRO A 207 -0.09 3.48 -8.82
C PRO A 207 0.36 2.04 -8.52
N LEU A 208 0.52 1.64 -7.25
CA LEU A 208 1.05 0.31 -6.91
C LEU A 208 0.07 -0.81 -7.20
N ARG A 209 -1.23 -0.61 -6.94
CA ARG A 209 -2.26 -1.62 -7.17
C ARG A 209 -3.54 -0.96 -7.66
N ASN A 210 -4.08 -1.48 -8.77
CA ASN A 210 -5.32 -0.98 -9.36
C ASN A 210 -6.27 -2.15 -9.63
N PHE A 211 -7.34 -2.21 -8.85
CA PHE A 211 -8.27 -3.34 -8.86
C PHE A 211 -9.22 -3.38 -10.06
N VAL A 212 -9.33 -2.30 -10.85
CA VAL A 212 -10.33 -2.22 -11.93
C VAL A 212 -9.78 -2.73 -13.25
N ASN A 213 -8.67 -2.14 -13.70
CA ASN A 213 -8.13 -2.37 -15.04
C ASN A 213 -6.68 -2.84 -15.02
N GLN A 214 -6.14 -3.13 -13.83
CA GLN A 214 -4.79 -3.64 -13.68
C GLN A 214 -3.74 -2.71 -14.33
N ARG A 215 -4.00 -1.39 -14.38
CA ARG A 215 -2.99 -0.39 -14.72
C ARG A 215 -2.25 0.00 -13.46
N ASP A 216 -1.31 -0.85 -13.10
CA ASP A 216 -0.48 -0.73 -11.92
C ASP A 216 0.94 -1.22 -12.18
N LEU A 217 1.82 -1.01 -11.20
CA LEU A 217 3.23 -1.40 -11.27
C LEU A 217 3.43 -2.88 -11.64
N PHE A 218 2.61 -3.77 -11.12
CA PHE A 218 2.82 -5.21 -11.29
C PHE A 218 2.40 -5.69 -12.68
N HIS A 219 1.23 -5.26 -13.18
CA HIS A 219 0.78 -5.61 -14.54
C HIS A 219 1.45 -4.81 -15.65
N ALA A 220 2.27 -3.80 -15.31
CA ALA A 220 3.19 -3.19 -16.25
C ALA A 220 4.39 -4.10 -16.62
N HIS A 221 4.60 -5.20 -15.88
CA HIS A 221 5.59 -6.23 -16.23
C HIS A 221 4.96 -7.34 -17.07
N PRO A 222 5.70 -7.95 -18.02
CA PRO A 222 5.31 -9.25 -18.56
C PRO A 222 5.51 -10.36 -17.51
N VAL A 223 5.01 -11.57 -17.78
CA VAL A 223 5.14 -12.73 -16.85
C VAL A 223 6.61 -13.03 -16.52
N PHE A 224 7.51 -12.84 -17.50
CA PHE A 224 8.96 -12.96 -17.37
C PHE A 224 9.60 -11.60 -17.73
N PRO A 225 9.75 -10.68 -16.77
CA PRO A 225 10.32 -9.36 -17.02
C PRO A 225 11.77 -9.41 -17.52
N VAL A 226 12.58 -10.34 -17.02
CA VAL A 226 13.98 -10.50 -17.43
C VAL A 226 14.14 -11.86 -18.09
N THR A 227 14.36 -11.87 -19.41
CA THR A 227 14.58 -13.11 -20.19
C THR A 227 16.02 -13.26 -20.69
N SER A 228 16.82 -12.22 -20.57
CA SER A 228 18.27 -12.23 -20.76
C SER A 228 18.89 -10.93 -20.26
N VAL A 229 20.19 -10.94 -19.98
CA VAL A 229 20.98 -9.73 -19.71
C VAL A 229 22.20 -9.72 -20.60
N ASP A 230 22.31 -8.72 -21.48
CA ASP A 230 23.41 -8.57 -22.43
C ASP A 230 23.77 -9.85 -23.21
N GLY A 231 22.74 -10.59 -23.62
CA GLY A 231 22.86 -11.82 -24.41
C GLY A 231 23.14 -13.09 -23.60
N ASP A 232 23.15 -13.03 -22.27
CA ASP A 232 23.07 -14.22 -21.42
C ASP A 232 21.61 -14.66 -21.27
N ASP A 233 21.19 -15.62 -22.11
CA ASP A 233 19.86 -16.23 -22.11
C ASP A 233 19.67 -17.28 -20.98
N THR A 234 20.66 -17.48 -20.11
CA THR A 234 20.50 -18.34 -18.92
C THR A 234 19.76 -17.63 -17.79
N ILE A 235 19.61 -16.30 -17.89
CA ILE A 235 18.86 -15.47 -16.95
C ILE A 235 17.41 -15.41 -17.43
N ASP A 236 16.52 -16.05 -16.68
CA ASP A 236 15.08 -16.03 -16.94
C ASP A 236 14.33 -15.92 -15.59
N VAL A 237 13.68 -14.79 -15.35
CA VAL A 237 13.12 -14.42 -14.05
C VAL A 237 11.64 -14.10 -14.20
N ALA A 238 10.79 -14.92 -13.57
CA ALA A 238 9.36 -14.69 -13.49
C ALA A 238 9.03 -13.50 -12.56
N VAL A 239 7.95 -12.78 -12.84
CA VAL A 239 7.54 -11.58 -12.09
C VAL A 239 7.43 -11.82 -10.59
N ASN A 240 6.94 -12.98 -10.16
CA ASN A 240 6.81 -13.34 -8.74
C ASN A 240 8.13 -13.75 -8.05
N ASN A 241 9.24 -13.82 -8.79
CA ASN A 241 10.59 -13.90 -8.24
C ASN A 241 11.37 -12.59 -8.40
N TYR A 242 10.88 -11.68 -9.25
CA TYR A 242 11.53 -10.41 -9.54
C TYR A 242 11.09 -9.29 -8.59
N ILE A 243 9.79 -9.26 -8.25
CA ILE A 243 9.21 -8.19 -7.43
C ILE A 243 8.27 -8.75 -6.35
N GLY A 244 8.36 -8.19 -5.14
CA GLY A 244 7.50 -8.44 -3.99
C GLY A 244 6.73 -7.19 -3.55
N LEU A 245 5.62 -7.38 -2.81
CA LEU A 245 4.77 -6.30 -2.34
C LEU A 245 4.33 -6.51 -0.88
N TRP A 246 4.57 -5.53 -0.02
CA TRP A 246 3.88 -5.47 1.26
C TRP A 246 2.39 -5.15 1.04
N SER A 247 1.53 -6.17 1.21
CA SER A 247 0.09 -6.02 0.98
C SER A 247 -0.75 -7.05 1.72
N ASN A 248 -1.97 -6.64 2.08
CA ASN A 248 -3.00 -7.46 2.67
C ASN A 248 -4.37 -7.04 2.08
N PRO A 249 -5.06 -7.93 1.33
CA PRO A 249 -4.65 -9.28 0.98
C PRO A 249 -3.49 -9.28 -0.02
N ALA A 250 -2.81 -10.43 -0.13
CA ALA A 250 -1.76 -10.67 -1.11
C ALA A 250 -2.20 -10.28 -2.53
N TYR A 251 -1.24 -9.80 -3.31
CA TYR A 251 -1.48 -9.41 -4.68
C TYR A 251 -1.52 -10.61 -5.62
N VAL A 252 -2.56 -10.68 -6.45
CA VAL A 252 -2.75 -11.73 -7.45
C VAL A 252 -2.51 -11.11 -8.83
N TYR A 253 -1.45 -11.56 -9.49
CA TYR A 253 -1.12 -11.21 -10.86
C TYR A 253 -1.82 -12.18 -11.80
N THR A 254 -2.61 -11.67 -12.75
CA THR A 254 -3.42 -12.49 -13.65
C THR A 254 -3.29 -12.00 -15.08
N THR A 255 -2.96 -12.92 -16.00
CA THR A 255 -3.07 -12.73 -17.45
C THR A 255 -4.09 -13.72 -18.02
N ALA A 256 -4.28 -13.72 -19.34
CA ALA A 256 -5.12 -14.73 -19.99
C ALA A 256 -4.55 -16.16 -19.87
N GLU A 257 -3.24 -16.30 -19.69
CA GLU A 257 -2.51 -17.58 -19.70
C GLU A 257 -2.11 -18.07 -18.30
N THR A 258 -1.95 -17.15 -17.34
CA THR A 258 -1.27 -17.42 -16.06
C THR A 258 -1.93 -16.67 -14.90
N THR A 259 -1.89 -17.28 -13.73
CA THR A 259 -2.16 -16.61 -12.45
C THR A 259 -1.03 -16.91 -11.48
N LEU A 260 -0.41 -15.87 -10.94
CA LEU A 260 0.68 -15.94 -9.97
C LEU A 260 0.32 -15.10 -8.75
N THR A 261 0.75 -15.56 -7.58
CA THR A 261 0.74 -14.72 -6.38
C THR A 261 2.07 -13.99 -6.29
N ILE A 262 2.02 -12.66 -6.20
CA ILE A 262 3.20 -11.86 -5.89
C ILE A 262 3.53 -12.07 -4.41
N PRO A 263 4.78 -12.36 -4.04
CA PRO A 263 5.15 -12.60 -2.66
C PRO A 263 4.82 -11.40 -1.76
N VAL A 264 4.22 -11.67 -0.61
CA VAL A 264 4.05 -10.68 0.45
C VAL A 264 5.34 -10.57 1.22
N VAL A 265 5.97 -9.40 1.20
CA VAL A 265 7.25 -9.18 1.87
C VAL A 265 7.06 -8.22 3.03
N GLY A 266 7.19 -8.75 4.25
CA GLY A 266 7.12 -7.98 5.49
C GLY A 266 8.47 -7.56 6.04
N ASP A 267 9.56 -7.97 5.38
CA ASP A 267 10.91 -7.43 5.60
C ASP A 267 11.13 -6.24 4.66
N LEU A 268 12.07 -5.34 4.99
CA LEU A 268 12.45 -4.22 4.10
C LEU A 268 11.30 -3.28 3.67
N ILE A 269 10.24 -3.15 4.47
CA ILE A 269 9.05 -2.30 4.18
C ILE A 269 9.24 -0.81 4.54
N GLY A 270 10.49 -0.36 4.58
CA GLY A 270 10.87 0.96 5.08
C GLY A 270 10.89 1.07 6.61
N ALA A 271 11.64 2.05 7.10
CA ALA A 271 11.85 2.23 8.53
C ALA A 271 10.62 2.89 9.20
N PRO A 272 10.22 2.44 10.41
CA PRO A 272 9.10 3.03 11.15
C PRO A 272 9.35 4.46 11.67
N ASP A 273 10.60 4.92 11.60
CA ASP A 273 11.03 6.27 11.97
C ASP A 273 11.37 7.14 10.75
N ASN A 274 10.87 6.77 9.57
CA ASN A 274 11.08 7.52 8.33
C ASN A 274 10.29 8.84 8.34
N VAL A 275 10.95 9.94 8.71
CA VAL A 275 10.33 11.26 8.87
C VAL A 275 9.75 11.84 7.58
N VAL A 276 10.20 11.38 6.40
CA VAL A 276 9.63 11.78 5.11
C VAL A 276 8.35 10.97 4.85
N GLY A 277 8.41 9.65 5.03
CA GLY A 277 7.25 8.77 4.97
C GLY A 277 6.14 9.21 5.93
N ASP A 278 6.47 9.46 7.20
CA ASP A 278 5.57 9.97 8.23
C ASP A 278 4.84 11.24 7.77
N TYR A 279 5.59 12.16 7.13
CA TYR A 279 5.02 13.43 6.68
C TYR A 279 4.08 13.23 5.49
N PHE A 280 4.42 12.35 4.55
CA PHE A 280 3.59 12.01 3.39
C PHE A 280 2.31 11.28 3.78
N HIS A 281 2.42 10.36 4.73
CA HIS A 281 1.31 9.57 5.24
C HIS A 281 0.45 10.31 6.27
N ALA A 282 0.91 11.47 6.78
CA ALA A 282 0.10 12.31 7.66
C ALA A 282 -1.20 12.78 6.96
N GLY A 283 -2.33 12.31 7.47
CA GLY A 283 -3.67 12.57 6.91
C GLY A 283 -4.01 11.69 5.69
N HIS A 284 -3.19 10.69 5.39
CA HIS A 284 -3.47 9.69 4.36
C HIS A 284 -4.53 8.68 4.87
N ASP A 285 -5.46 8.32 4.00
CA ASP A 285 -6.53 7.35 4.27
C ASP A 285 -6.27 6.15 3.36
N VAL A 286 -5.70 5.10 3.95
CA VAL A 286 -5.21 3.90 3.26
C VAL A 286 -6.28 3.15 2.45
N GLN A 287 -7.56 3.46 2.68
CA GLN A 287 -8.66 2.83 1.95
C GLN A 287 -9.16 3.65 0.76
N ARG A 288 -8.70 4.90 0.63
CA ARG A 288 -9.31 5.91 -0.27
C ARG A 288 -8.27 6.62 -1.12
N HIS A 289 -7.16 7.00 -0.51
CA HIS A 289 -6.18 7.87 -1.14
C HIS A 289 -5.25 7.05 -2.02
N THR A 290 -4.90 7.60 -3.17
CA THR A 290 -3.83 7.04 -3.99
C THR A 290 -2.49 7.21 -3.29
N GLU A 291 -1.57 6.28 -3.52
CA GLU A 291 -0.26 6.28 -2.88
C GLU A 291 0.56 7.47 -3.34
N ASN A 292 1.05 8.23 -2.35
CA ASN A 292 1.89 9.39 -2.59
C ASN A 292 3.34 9.20 -2.13
N PHE A 293 3.61 8.10 -1.43
CA PHE A 293 4.93 7.69 -0.97
C PHE A 293 5.08 6.19 -1.24
N ILE A 294 6.14 5.83 -1.96
CA ILE A 294 6.47 4.46 -2.33
C ILE A 294 7.89 4.21 -1.86
N HIS A 295 8.07 3.18 -1.04
CA HIS A 295 9.37 2.68 -0.60
C HIS A 295 9.77 1.49 -1.45
N ILE A 296 10.97 1.52 -2.00
CA ILE A 296 11.53 0.47 -2.85
C ILE A 296 12.92 0.09 -2.36
N GLU A 297 13.17 -1.21 -2.29
CA GLU A 297 14.46 -1.81 -1.94
C GLU A 297 14.90 -2.71 -3.08
N LEU A 298 16.04 -2.39 -3.66
CA LEU A 298 16.65 -3.16 -4.74
C LEU A 298 17.66 -4.11 -4.14
N ASP A 299 17.75 -5.34 -4.63
CA ASP A 299 18.90 -6.17 -4.34
C ASP A 299 20.16 -5.42 -4.81
N GLU A 300 21.16 -5.23 -3.95
CA GLU A 300 22.44 -4.66 -4.41
C GLU A 300 23.09 -5.58 -5.43
N TYR A 301 22.86 -6.87 -5.23
CA TYR A 301 23.42 -7.95 -6.00
C TYR A 301 22.33 -8.98 -6.34
N PRO A 302 21.32 -8.65 -7.22
CA PRO A 302 20.32 -9.61 -7.70
C PRO A 302 20.91 -10.98 -8.02
N ASP A 303 20.59 -11.96 -7.17
CA ASP A 303 21.26 -13.27 -7.08
C ASP A 303 21.42 -14.01 -8.42
N LYS A 304 20.51 -13.74 -9.37
CA LYS A 304 20.48 -14.24 -10.75
C LYS A 304 21.68 -13.83 -11.59
N LEU A 305 22.36 -12.73 -11.26
CA LEU A 305 23.59 -12.33 -11.94
C LEU A 305 24.82 -13.02 -11.33
N TRP A 306 24.86 -13.35 -10.03
CA TRP A 306 26.12 -13.61 -9.32
C TRP A 306 26.59 -15.07 -9.11
N ALA A 307 26.22 -16.02 -9.97
CA ALA A 307 26.74 -17.40 -9.85
C ALA A 307 28.17 -17.58 -10.44
N PRO A 308 29.14 -18.13 -9.66
CA PRO A 308 29.76 -17.52 -8.48
C PRO A 308 30.57 -16.24 -8.81
N LEU A 309 30.67 -15.29 -7.86
CA LEU A 309 31.52 -14.06 -7.79
C LEU A 309 32.38 -13.74 -9.05
N ASP A 310 31.73 -13.41 -10.16
CA ASP A 310 32.37 -12.87 -11.35
C ASP A 310 32.15 -11.35 -11.40
N TRP A 311 32.71 -10.64 -10.42
CA TRP A 311 32.57 -9.19 -10.31
C TRP A 311 32.97 -8.43 -11.58
N PRO A 312 34.09 -8.77 -12.24
CA PRO A 312 34.51 -8.08 -13.46
C PRO A 312 33.51 -8.25 -14.62
N ARG A 313 32.72 -9.32 -14.61
CA ARG A 313 31.67 -9.55 -15.60
C ARG A 313 30.51 -8.60 -15.41
N TRP A 314 30.02 -8.41 -14.19
CA TRP A 314 28.76 -7.70 -13.93
C TRP A 314 28.93 -6.23 -13.58
N LEU A 315 30.10 -5.85 -13.05
CA LEU A 315 30.49 -4.45 -12.81
C LEU A 315 31.80 -4.15 -13.53
N PRO A 316 31.79 -4.07 -14.87
CA PRO A 316 33.00 -3.90 -15.66
C PRO A 316 33.64 -2.51 -15.50
N GLY A 317 34.96 -2.47 -15.62
CA GLY A 317 35.74 -1.22 -15.60
C GLY A 317 36.72 -1.14 -14.43
N THR A 318 37.38 0.01 -14.33
CA THR A 318 38.32 0.33 -13.26
C THR A 318 37.85 1.60 -12.55
N PRO A 319 37.98 1.72 -11.22
CA PRO A 319 37.67 2.96 -10.51
C PRO A 319 38.41 4.18 -11.11
N PRO A 320 37.79 5.38 -11.11
CA PRO A 320 36.43 5.66 -10.64
C PRO A 320 35.37 4.99 -11.51
N THR A 321 34.28 4.52 -10.89
CA THR A 321 33.17 3.88 -11.63
C THR A 321 32.55 4.87 -12.61
N GLU A 322 32.21 4.37 -13.80
CA GLU A 322 31.53 5.15 -14.84
C GLU A 322 30.12 4.58 -15.05
N TRP A 323 29.27 5.28 -15.80
CA TRP A 323 27.93 4.77 -16.11
C TRP A 323 27.97 3.36 -16.72
N ASN A 324 28.96 3.11 -17.58
CA ASN A 324 29.16 1.82 -18.23
C ASN A 324 29.52 0.69 -17.25
N THR A 325 29.97 1.01 -16.02
CA THR A 325 30.16 0.03 -14.95
C THR A 325 28.85 -0.60 -14.53
N TYR A 326 27.73 0.13 -14.60
CA TYR A 326 26.42 -0.37 -14.16
C TYR A 326 25.58 -0.96 -15.30
N ARG A 327 26.08 -1.01 -16.54
CA ARG A 327 25.27 -1.37 -17.73
C ARG A 327 24.50 -2.69 -17.60
N HIS A 328 25.09 -3.70 -16.98
CA HIS A 328 24.45 -5.01 -16.81
C HIS A 328 23.37 -4.97 -15.74
N ALA A 329 23.66 -4.33 -14.60
CA ALA A 329 22.69 -4.15 -13.53
C ALA A 329 21.52 -3.27 -13.99
N LEU A 330 21.80 -2.20 -14.73
CA LEU A 330 20.76 -1.37 -15.35
C LEU A 330 19.93 -2.16 -16.36
N ALA A 331 20.55 -3.00 -17.20
CA ALA A 331 19.81 -3.89 -18.10
C ALA A 331 18.91 -4.87 -17.34
N TYR A 332 19.34 -5.37 -16.17
CA TYR A 332 18.53 -6.21 -15.29
C TYR A 332 17.34 -5.47 -14.67
N TYR A 333 17.52 -4.23 -14.24
CA TYR A 333 16.48 -3.38 -13.65
C TYR A 333 15.63 -2.63 -14.67
N GLN A 334 15.99 -2.65 -15.96
CA GLN A 334 15.29 -1.96 -17.03
C GLN A 334 13.79 -2.29 -17.13
N PRO A 335 13.35 -3.56 -16.95
CA PRO A 335 11.92 -3.87 -16.92
C PRO A 335 11.19 -3.16 -15.79
N PHE A 336 11.78 -3.12 -14.60
CA PHE A 336 11.23 -2.40 -13.45
C PHE A 336 11.15 -0.90 -13.70
N ILE A 337 12.22 -0.29 -14.21
CA ILE A 337 12.26 1.15 -14.54
C ILE A 337 11.13 1.49 -15.52
N SER A 338 10.95 0.65 -16.56
CA SER A 338 9.89 0.82 -17.56
C SER A 338 8.49 0.62 -16.97
N ALA A 339 8.35 -0.31 -16.03
CA ALA A 339 7.10 -0.56 -15.33
C ALA A 339 6.70 0.60 -14.42
N VAL A 340 7.65 1.21 -13.70
CA VAL A 340 7.41 2.41 -12.90
C VAL A 340 6.97 3.57 -13.79
N ASP A 341 7.67 3.84 -14.89
CA ASP A 341 7.28 4.89 -15.84
C ASP A 341 5.83 4.70 -16.34
N SER A 342 5.50 3.48 -16.75
CA SER A 342 4.14 3.12 -17.17
C SER A 342 3.13 3.35 -16.03
N ALA A 343 3.44 2.90 -14.82
CA ALA A 343 2.55 3.03 -13.66
C ALA A 343 2.29 4.48 -13.26
N LEU A 344 3.23 5.41 -13.49
CA LEU A 344 3.04 6.83 -13.23
C LEU A 344 1.93 7.47 -14.11
N THR A 345 1.54 6.83 -15.22
CA THR A 345 0.43 7.28 -16.09
C THR A 345 -0.97 6.89 -15.58
N TRP A 346 -1.08 6.23 -14.42
CA TRP A 346 -2.33 5.69 -13.88
C TRP A 346 -3.51 6.71 -13.83
N HIS A 347 -3.19 7.99 -13.70
CA HIS A 347 -4.15 9.10 -13.56
C HIS A 347 -4.48 9.81 -14.88
N GLU A 348 -3.83 9.48 -16.00
CA GLU A 348 -4.02 10.16 -17.28
C GLU A 348 -5.38 9.86 -17.92
N ILE A 349 -5.99 8.74 -17.54
CA ILE A 349 -7.37 8.41 -17.94
C ILE A 349 -8.30 8.88 -16.82
N PRO A 350 -9.17 9.88 -17.06
CA PRO A 350 -10.18 10.27 -16.09
C PRO A 350 -11.03 9.07 -15.66
N ASP A 351 -11.38 9.04 -14.39
CA ASP A 351 -12.39 8.11 -13.90
C ASP A 351 -13.77 8.79 -14.01
N GLU A 352 -14.60 8.27 -14.90
CA GLU A 352 -15.96 8.76 -15.14
C GLU A 352 -17.00 7.66 -14.90
N GLU A 353 -16.55 6.45 -14.57
CA GLU A 353 -17.41 5.30 -14.34
C GLU A 353 -17.77 5.22 -12.86
N PRO A 354 -19.02 4.89 -12.50
CA PRO A 354 -19.36 4.60 -11.13
C PRO A 354 -18.75 3.26 -10.68
N PRO A 355 -18.60 3.05 -9.37
CA PRO A 355 -18.22 1.76 -8.83
C PRO A 355 -19.14 0.64 -9.31
N LEU A 356 -18.59 -0.57 -9.44
CA LEU A 356 -19.40 -1.74 -9.82
C LEU A 356 -20.57 -1.94 -8.85
N VAL A 357 -21.73 -2.31 -9.42
CA VAL A 357 -22.95 -2.58 -8.66
C VAL A 357 -22.75 -3.83 -7.78
N CYS A 358 -23.21 -3.75 -6.54
CA CYS A 358 -23.24 -4.87 -5.61
C CYS A 358 -24.68 -5.26 -5.31
N ASN A 359 -24.97 -6.55 -5.24
CA ASN A 359 -26.29 -7.04 -4.85
C ASN A 359 -26.23 -7.70 -3.47
N LEU A 360 -27.18 -7.36 -2.61
CA LEU A 360 -27.34 -8.06 -1.35
C LEU A 360 -27.67 -9.53 -1.60
N THR A 361 -26.94 -10.42 -0.92
CA THR A 361 -27.11 -11.87 -0.99
C THR A 361 -27.78 -12.43 0.25
N SER A 362 -27.61 -11.79 1.41
CA SER A 362 -28.29 -12.17 2.64
C SER A 362 -28.45 -11.00 3.61
N ALA A 363 -29.45 -11.11 4.47
CA ALA A 363 -29.64 -10.27 5.65
C ALA A 363 -30.00 -11.17 6.85
N TYR A 364 -29.07 -11.29 7.80
CA TYR A 364 -29.14 -12.22 8.93
C TYR A 364 -29.42 -11.49 10.24
N ASP A 365 -30.55 -11.80 10.90
CA ASP A 365 -30.89 -11.25 12.22
C ASP A 365 -30.06 -11.88 13.36
N LEU A 366 -29.38 -11.03 14.12
CA LEU A 366 -28.56 -11.40 15.29
C LEU A 366 -29.34 -11.42 16.61
N ALA A 367 -30.67 -11.25 16.59
CA ALA A 367 -31.58 -11.26 17.73
C ALA A 367 -31.29 -10.23 18.84
N ASN A 368 -30.58 -9.16 18.50
CA ASN A 368 -30.17 -8.10 19.43
C ASN A 368 -30.36 -6.67 18.87
N GLY A 369 -31.23 -6.50 17.87
CA GLY A 369 -31.39 -5.22 17.17
C GLY A 369 -30.25 -4.94 16.19
N ALA A 370 -29.58 -5.99 15.72
CA ALA A 370 -28.57 -5.91 14.67
C ALA A 370 -28.81 -6.96 13.58
N VAL A 371 -28.41 -6.62 12.37
CA VAL A 371 -28.54 -7.44 11.17
C VAL A 371 -27.21 -7.45 10.45
N THR A 372 -26.67 -8.62 10.16
CA THR A 372 -25.52 -8.75 9.26
C THR A 372 -26.01 -8.90 7.84
N ILE A 373 -25.60 -7.99 6.95
CA ILE A 373 -25.87 -8.10 5.53
C ILE A 373 -24.61 -8.53 4.78
N THR A 374 -24.80 -9.25 3.69
CA THR A 374 -23.72 -9.67 2.77
C THR A 374 -24.08 -9.32 1.33
N TRP A 375 -23.08 -9.16 0.48
CA TRP A 375 -23.25 -8.92 -0.96
C TRP A 375 -22.37 -9.83 -1.81
N ASP A 376 -22.67 -9.91 -3.10
CA ASP A 376 -22.14 -10.89 -4.06
C ASP A 376 -20.70 -10.62 -4.52
N ALA A 377 -20.32 -9.35 -4.72
CA ALA A 377 -19.01 -8.98 -5.23
C ALA A 377 -18.50 -7.62 -4.73
N PRO A 378 -17.18 -7.42 -4.62
CA PRO A 378 -16.56 -6.11 -4.41
C PRO A 378 -17.02 -5.05 -5.44
N ALA A 379 -17.15 -3.81 -4.99
CA ALA A 379 -17.51 -2.66 -5.83
C ALA A 379 -16.25 -2.08 -6.48
N TYR A 380 -15.52 -2.90 -7.24
CA TYR A 380 -14.24 -2.49 -7.81
C TYR A 380 -14.36 -1.15 -8.52
N ASP A 381 -13.52 -0.21 -8.09
CA ASP A 381 -13.47 1.16 -8.57
C ASP A 381 -12.08 1.73 -8.29
N ARG A 382 -11.53 2.59 -9.15
CA ARG A 382 -10.17 3.13 -8.96
C ARG A 382 -10.15 4.13 -7.81
N HIS A 383 -11.28 4.76 -7.56
CA HIS A 383 -11.48 5.85 -6.63
C HIS A 383 -12.59 5.54 -5.63
N PHE A 384 -12.74 4.26 -5.26
CA PHE A 384 -13.72 3.82 -4.27
C PHE A 384 -13.66 4.67 -2.99
N ASP A 385 -14.81 5.12 -2.50
CA ASP A 385 -14.93 5.86 -1.24
C ASP A 385 -15.62 5.01 -0.17
N THR A 386 -16.82 4.52 -0.49
CA THR A 386 -17.62 3.81 0.50
C THR A 386 -18.79 3.04 -0.09
N TYR A 387 -19.18 1.97 0.61
CA TYR A 387 -20.52 1.41 0.54
C TYR A 387 -21.54 2.26 1.30
N GLN A 388 -22.71 2.46 0.69
CA GLN A 388 -23.87 3.08 1.31
C GLN A 388 -24.97 2.03 1.49
N VAL A 389 -25.33 1.76 2.74
CA VAL A 389 -26.33 0.76 3.11
C VAL A 389 -27.60 1.48 3.57
N PHE A 390 -28.64 1.39 2.74
CA PHE A 390 -29.96 1.97 2.98
C PHE A 390 -30.85 0.95 3.68
N PHE A 391 -31.71 1.43 4.58
CA PHE A 391 -32.65 0.58 5.29
C PHE A 391 -33.91 1.35 5.69
N ASP A 392 -35.06 0.68 5.64
CA ASP A 392 -36.35 1.23 6.03
C ASP A 392 -37.31 0.08 6.42
N THR A 393 -38.35 0.40 7.18
CA THR A 393 -39.47 -0.51 7.44
C THR A 393 -40.54 -0.46 6.34
N ASN A 394 -40.42 0.52 5.43
CA ASN A 394 -41.20 0.63 4.20
C ASN A 394 -40.33 0.28 2.99
N GLU A 395 -40.78 0.60 1.79
CA GLU A 395 -39.99 0.46 0.56
C GLU A 395 -38.69 1.30 0.66
N VAL A 396 -37.54 0.62 0.54
CA VAL A 396 -36.22 1.27 0.57
C VAL A 396 -36.01 2.06 -0.71
N SER A 397 -35.52 3.29 -0.55
CA SER A 397 -35.16 4.18 -1.67
C SER A 397 -33.93 5.00 -1.33
N LEU A 398 -33.45 5.80 -2.28
CA LEU A 398 -32.37 6.76 -2.06
C LEU A 398 -32.71 7.85 -1.01
N SER A 399 -33.98 7.99 -0.63
CA SER A 399 -34.41 8.89 0.45
C SER A 399 -34.45 8.24 1.83
N SER A 400 -34.29 6.91 1.89
CA SER A 400 -34.27 6.16 3.15
C SER A 400 -33.01 6.50 3.98
N PRO A 401 -33.07 6.32 5.31
CA PRO A 401 -31.87 6.35 6.14
C PRO A 401 -30.81 5.39 5.60
N HIS A 402 -29.55 5.81 5.65
CA HIS A 402 -28.44 4.96 5.28
C HIS A 402 -27.22 5.18 6.16
N ILE A 403 -26.43 4.12 6.33
CA ILE A 403 -25.09 4.20 6.89
C ILE A 403 -24.06 4.18 5.76
N ALA A 404 -22.99 4.95 5.95
CA ALA A 404 -21.84 5.01 5.09
C ALA A 404 -20.63 5.39 5.96
N ARG A 405 -19.41 5.17 5.46
CA ARG A 405 -18.22 5.59 6.20
C ARG A 405 -18.24 7.09 6.53
N THR A 406 -18.66 7.91 5.57
CA THR A 406 -18.58 9.38 5.63
C THR A 406 -19.60 10.04 6.55
N ASN A 407 -20.73 9.39 6.85
CA ASN A 407 -21.80 9.98 7.65
C ASN A 407 -21.93 9.35 9.06
N THR A 408 -21.56 8.09 9.23
CA THR A 408 -21.70 7.37 10.51
C THR A 408 -20.38 6.88 11.10
N GLY A 409 -19.24 7.05 10.41
CA GLY A 409 -17.93 6.62 10.89
C GLY A 409 -17.70 5.11 10.82
N TYR A 410 -18.49 4.39 10.03
CA TYR A 410 -18.35 2.96 9.81
C TYR A 410 -17.19 2.68 8.84
N ASN A 411 -15.95 2.71 9.35
CA ASN A 411 -14.73 2.54 8.54
C ASN A 411 -14.71 1.23 7.73
N ALA A 412 -15.36 0.16 8.21
CA ALA A 412 -15.47 -1.10 7.47
C ALA A 412 -16.16 -0.94 6.09
N LEU A 413 -17.03 0.06 5.93
CA LEU A 413 -17.68 0.37 4.65
C LEU A 413 -16.74 1.10 3.66
N GLY A 414 -15.52 1.45 4.07
CA GLY A 414 -14.47 1.96 3.18
C GLY A 414 -13.59 0.88 2.57
N ASN A 415 -13.68 -0.37 3.02
CA ASN A 415 -12.93 -1.46 2.41
C ASN A 415 -13.64 -1.94 1.13
N MET A 416 -13.12 -1.55 -0.03
CA MET A 416 -13.63 -1.95 -1.36
C MET A 416 -13.76 -3.47 -1.53
N LEU A 417 -12.88 -4.26 -0.88
CA LEU A 417 -12.89 -5.72 -0.96
C LEU A 417 -13.85 -6.37 0.05
N GLY A 418 -14.45 -5.58 0.94
CA GLY A 418 -15.43 -6.05 1.91
C GLY A 418 -16.68 -6.58 1.22
N THR A 419 -17.26 -7.64 1.78
CA THR A 419 -18.51 -8.26 1.28
C THR A 419 -19.59 -8.43 2.37
N SER A 420 -19.37 -7.86 3.56
CA SER A 420 -20.33 -7.92 4.65
C SER A 420 -20.20 -6.75 5.63
N ILE A 421 -21.31 -6.42 6.30
CA ILE A 421 -21.34 -5.48 7.42
C ILE A 421 -22.45 -5.84 8.40
N THR A 422 -22.25 -5.53 9.68
CA THR A 422 -23.33 -5.58 10.69
C THR A 422 -23.91 -4.20 10.92
N VAL A 423 -25.20 -4.04 10.59
CA VAL A 423 -26.01 -2.86 10.91
C VAL A 423 -26.59 -3.04 12.31
N SER A 424 -26.29 -2.12 13.22
CA SER A 424 -26.68 -2.21 14.64
C SER A 424 -27.58 -1.04 15.05
N GLY A 425 -28.27 -1.17 16.19
CA GLY A 425 -29.12 -0.11 16.73
C GLY A 425 -30.49 -0.01 16.06
N LEU A 426 -30.90 -1.07 15.36
CA LEU A 426 -32.22 -1.18 14.75
C LEU A 426 -33.28 -1.42 15.83
N ARG A 427 -34.47 -0.89 15.60
CA ARG A 427 -35.60 -1.14 16.49
C ARG A 427 -36.04 -2.60 16.36
N THR A 428 -36.39 -3.23 17.49
CA THR A 428 -37.00 -4.56 17.46
C THR A 428 -38.52 -4.47 17.28
N PRO A 429 -39.14 -5.40 16.52
CA PRO A 429 -38.50 -6.49 15.77
C PRO A 429 -37.79 -5.99 14.50
N VAL A 430 -36.63 -6.60 14.16
CA VAL A 430 -35.86 -6.19 12.96
C VAL A 430 -36.46 -6.72 11.65
N TRP A 431 -37.46 -7.61 11.72
CA TRP A 431 -38.08 -8.25 10.56
C TRP A 431 -38.86 -7.29 9.66
N ASP A 432 -39.24 -6.13 10.20
CA ASP A 432 -39.92 -5.10 9.43
C ASP A 432 -38.95 -4.39 8.47
N TYR A 433 -37.64 -4.51 8.68
CA TYR A 433 -36.64 -3.82 7.86
C TYR A 433 -36.37 -4.56 6.54
N THR A 434 -36.26 -3.76 5.49
CA THR A 434 -35.62 -4.13 4.24
C THR A 434 -34.36 -3.29 4.05
N PHE A 435 -33.40 -3.83 3.30
CA PHE A 435 -32.09 -3.25 3.09
C PHE A 435 -31.81 -3.12 1.59
N ALA A 436 -31.05 -2.12 1.21
CA ALA A 436 -30.45 -2.02 -0.12
C ALA A 436 -29.04 -1.44 -0.01
N ILE A 437 -28.17 -1.75 -0.97
CA ILE A 437 -26.79 -1.28 -0.98
C ILE A 437 -26.45 -0.64 -2.32
N ARG A 438 -25.57 0.36 -2.28
CA ARG A 438 -24.83 0.84 -3.46
C ARG A 438 -23.43 1.25 -3.05
N ALA A 439 -22.56 1.46 -4.02
CA ALA A 439 -21.23 1.99 -3.82
C ALA A 439 -21.12 3.42 -4.35
N LYS A 440 -20.16 4.15 -3.81
CA LYS A 440 -19.85 5.53 -4.17
C LYS A 440 -18.34 5.72 -4.22
N ASP A 441 -17.89 6.48 -5.19
CA ASP A 441 -16.49 6.87 -5.33
C ASP A 441 -16.22 8.26 -4.72
N VAL A 442 -14.95 8.67 -4.71
CA VAL A 442 -14.53 9.96 -4.14
C VAL A 442 -14.86 11.15 -5.03
N LEU A 443 -15.19 10.93 -6.30
CA LEU A 443 -15.53 11.95 -7.29
C LEU A 443 -17.03 12.25 -7.32
N GLY A 444 -17.85 11.40 -6.69
CA GLY A 444 -19.29 11.55 -6.55
C GLY A 444 -20.11 10.67 -7.49
N TYR A 445 -19.49 9.77 -8.27
CA TYR A 445 -20.18 8.75 -9.03
C TYR A 445 -20.70 7.65 -8.10
N GLU A 446 -21.90 7.17 -8.39
CA GLU A 446 -22.66 6.26 -7.53
C GLU A 446 -23.16 5.09 -8.37
N SER A 447 -22.97 3.87 -7.87
CA SER A 447 -23.54 2.68 -8.50
C SER A 447 -25.07 2.71 -8.39
N GLU A 448 -25.74 1.90 -9.20
CA GLU A 448 -27.16 1.63 -9.00
C GLU A 448 -27.42 1.04 -7.60
N LEU A 449 -28.61 1.35 -7.05
CA LEU A 449 -29.07 0.77 -5.80
C LEU A 449 -29.51 -0.67 -6.04
N SER A 450 -29.03 -1.60 -5.21
CA SER A 450 -29.42 -3.00 -5.27
C SER A 450 -30.93 -3.16 -5.11
N PRO A 451 -31.51 -4.27 -5.59
CA PRO A 451 -32.85 -4.68 -5.17
C PRO A 451 -32.95 -4.71 -3.64
N ALA A 452 -34.11 -4.32 -3.12
CA ALA A 452 -34.38 -4.38 -1.69
C ALA A 452 -34.44 -5.84 -1.23
N LEU A 453 -33.75 -6.14 -0.13
CA LEU A 453 -33.71 -7.46 0.50
C LEU A 453 -34.25 -7.37 1.92
N GLY A 454 -35.29 -8.14 2.22
CA GLY A 454 -35.77 -8.35 3.59
C GLY A 454 -34.86 -9.32 4.35
N ILE A 455 -35.14 -9.53 5.64
CA ILE A 455 -34.41 -10.52 6.42
C ILE A 455 -34.58 -11.92 5.81
N THR A 456 -33.47 -12.56 5.45
CA THR A 456 -33.44 -13.86 4.78
C THR A 456 -33.18 -15.01 5.75
N ASP A 457 -32.51 -14.76 6.87
CA ASP A 457 -32.25 -15.75 7.93
C ASP A 457 -31.93 -15.05 9.27
N GLY A 458 -31.62 -15.79 10.33
CA GLY A 458 -31.50 -15.26 11.70
C GLY A 458 -31.84 -16.27 12.78
N MET A 459 -31.58 -15.89 14.03
CA MET A 459 -31.73 -16.78 15.19
C MET A 459 -33.18 -17.07 15.57
N VAL A 460 -33.43 -18.31 16.00
CA VAL A 460 -34.70 -18.70 16.66
C VAL A 460 -34.74 -18.07 18.05
N ARG A 461 -35.84 -17.40 18.39
CA ARG A 461 -36.00 -16.63 19.63
C ARG A 461 -36.83 -17.37 20.68
N ASP A 462 -36.60 -17.01 21.94
CA ASP A 462 -37.37 -17.49 23.10
C ASP A 462 -37.44 -19.01 23.21
N VAL A 463 -36.35 -19.69 22.86
CA VAL A 463 -36.25 -21.15 22.97
C VAL A 463 -36.34 -21.54 24.44
N ALA A 464 -37.37 -22.29 24.79
CA ALA A 464 -37.58 -22.86 26.11
C ALA A 464 -37.79 -24.37 25.98
N ALA A 465 -37.28 -25.12 26.97
CA ALA A 465 -37.44 -26.56 27.05
C ALA A 465 -37.97 -26.94 28.44
N PHE A 466 -38.95 -27.83 28.47
CA PHE A 466 -39.62 -28.28 29.69
C PHE A 466 -39.70 -29.82 29.68
N CYS A 467 -39.46 -30.45 30.83
CA CYS A 467 -39.77 -31.85 31.02
C CYS A 467 -41.29 -32.03 31.13
N ASP A 468 -41.86 -32.92 30.32
CA ASP A 468 -43.27 -33.30 30.31
C ASP A 468 -43.37 -34.82 30.44
N GLY A 469 -43.35 -35.31 31.69
CA GLY A 469 -43.23 -36.73 32.01
C GLY A 469 -41.90 -37.33 31.52
N ASP A 470 -41.99 -38.36 30.68
CA ASP A 470 -40.84 -39.03 30.04
C ASP A 470 -40.39 -38.32 28.74
N SER A 471 -40.99 -37.17 28.41
CA SER A 471 -40.69 -36.42 27.19
C SER A 471 -40.13 -35.03 27.50
N VAL A 472 -39.47 -34.42 26.53
CA VAL A 472 -39.05 -33.02 26.55
C VAL A 472 -39.88 -32.27 25.52
N ARG A 473 -40.52 -31.18 25.96
CA ARG A 473 -41.23 -30.24 25.10
C ARG A 473 -40.38 -28.99 24.92
N MET A 474 -40.04 -28.68 23.68
CA MET A 474 -39.40 -27.44 23.27
C MET A 474 -40.45 -26.49 22.68
N THR A 475 -40.33 -25.20 22.96
CA THR A 475 -41.14 -24.13 22.38
C THR A 475 -40.25 -22.95 22.01
N TRP A 476 -40.63 -22.19 21.00
CA TRP A 476 -39.95 -20.95 20.59
C TRP A 476 -40.94 -19.96 19.97
N SER A 477 -40.47 -18.74 19.72
CA SER A 477 -41.24 -17.71 19.00
C SER A 477 -41.11 -17.92 17.49
N ALA A 478 -42.25 -18.04 16.80
CA ALA A 478 -42.28 -18.06 15.34
C ALA A 478 -41.81 -16.70 14.79
N GLN A 479 -41.05 -16.72 13.70
CA GLN A 479 -40.62 -15.52 12.99
C GLN A 479 -41.27 -15.47 11.59
N PRO A 480 -41.34 -14.29 10.97
CA PRO A 480 -41.84 -14.16 9.59
C PRO A 480 -40.99 -14.98 8.61
N ASN A 481 -41.64 -15.59 7.61
CA ASN A 481 -41.05 -16.43 6.55
C ASN A 481 -40.45 -17.77 7.02
N ASP A 482 -40.74 -18.22 8.23
CA ASP A 482 -40.30 -19.55 8.69
C ASP A 482 -41.10 -20.65 7.99
N ASP A 483 -40.44 -21.47 7.16
CA ASP A 483 -41.10 -22.61 6.50
C ASP A 483 -41.14 -23.84 7.40
N ARG A 484 -40.03 -24.11 8.09
CA ARG A 484 -39.91 -25.23 9.05
C ARG A 484 -38.78 -25.00 10.05
N TYR A 485 -38.73 -25.87 11.05
CA TYR A 485 -37.64 -25.94 12.02
C TYR A 485 -37.07 -27.35 12.11
N GLU A 486 -35.75 -27.44 12.19
CA GLU A 486 -35.00 -28.65 12.49
C GLU A 486 -34.57 -28.63 13.96
N VAL A 487 -34.84 -29.73 14.68
CA VAL A 487 -34.52 -29.86 16.11
C VAL A 487 -33.41 -30.89 16.29
N TRP A 488 -32.42 -30.53 17.09
CA TRP A 488 -31.23 -31.33 17.34
C TRP A 488 -30.94 -31.42 18.84
N GLU A 489 -30.40 -32.55 19.29
CA GLU A 489 -29.89 -32.74 20.66
C GLU A 489 -28.38 -33.01 20.64
N PHE A 490 -27.64 -32.51 21.63
CA PHE A 490 -26.27 -32.91 21.93
C PHE A 490 -26.27 -33.61 23.30
N PRO A 491 -26.28 -34.94 23.30
CA PRO A 491 -26.32 -35.68 24.53
C PRO A 491 -24.97 -35.74 25.25
N PRO A 492 -24.96 -35.81 26.58
CA PRO A 492 -23.74 -35.96 27.35
C PRO A 492 -23.03 -37.27 26.99
N GLY A 493 -21.78 -37.18 26.55
CA GLY A 493 -20.90 -38.34 26.33
C GLY A 493 -20.83 -38.88 24.90
N LEU A 494 -21.61 -38.36 23.94
CA LEU A 494 -21.57 -38.85 22.55
C LEU A 494 -20.83 -37.97 21.53
N GLY A 495 -20.38 -36.78 21.94
CA GLY A 495 -19.45 -35.99 21.13
C GLY A 495 -20.03 -35.38 19.84
N GLY A 496 -21.36 -35.32 19.69
CA GLY A 496 -21.99 -34.73 18.50
C GLY A 496 -23.48 -34.40 18.67
N TYR A 497 -24.02 -33.62 17.72
CA TYR A 497 -25.45 -33.33 17.61
C TYR A 497 -26.18 -34.45 16.85
N TYR A 498 -27.34 -34.85 17.35
CA TYR A 498 -28.25 -35.83 16.77
C TYR A 498 -29.52 -35.13 16.31
N TYR A 499 -29.89 -35.38 15.05
CA TYR A 499 -31.12 -34.86 14.47
C TYR A 499 -32.33 -35.57 15.09
N LEU A 500 -33.22 -34.80 15.70
CA LEU A 500 -34.44 -35.30 16.33
C LEU A 500 -35.64 -35.27 15.38
N GLY A 501 -35.70 -34.27 14.49
CA GLY A 501 -36.77 -34.17 13.51
C GLY A 501 -37.00 -32.76 12.99
N THR A 502 -38.00 -32.65 12.11
CA THR A 502 -38.49 -31.40 11.55
C THR A 502 -39.90 -31.13 12.05
N THR A 503 -40.25 -29.86 12.28
CA THR A 503 -41.61 -29.40 12.58
C THR A 503 -41.94 -28.13 11.80
N LEU A 504 -43.21 -28.00 11.39
CA LEU A 504 -43.77 -26.77 10.79
C LEU A 504 -44.36 -25.84 11.85
N THR A 505 -44.28 -26.22 13.13
CA THR A 505 -44.85 -25.47 14.24
C THR A 505 -43.75 -25.06 15.20
N ASN A 506 -44.00 -24.04 16.00
CA ASN A 506 -43.05 -23.47 16.95
C ASN A 506 -42.91 -24.29 18.25
N ASN A 507 -43.15 -25.59 18.16
CA ASN A 507 -42.98 -26.54 19.24
C ASN A 507 -42.54 -27.91 18.70
N PHE A 508 -41.82 -28.66 19.54
CA PHE A 508 -41.39 -30.01 19.25
C PHE A 508 -41.36 -30.83 20.54
N VAL A 509 -41.86 -32.07 20.48
CA VAL A 509 -41.87 -32.99 21.61
C VAL A 509 -41.12 -34.25 21.21
N PHE A 510 -40.17 -34.68 22.04
CA PHE A 510 -39.42 -35.91 21.83
C PHE A 510 -39.17 -36.63 23.15
N VAL A 511 -38.89 -37.92 23.06
CA VAL A 511 -38.46 -38.74 24.20
C VAL A 511 -36.95 -38.93 24.07
N PRO A 512 -36.13 -38.43 25.01
CA PRO A 512 -34.69 -38.62 24.96
C PRO A 512 -34.34 -40.11 24.96
N THR A 513 -33.71 -40.61 23.91
CA THR A 513 -33.29 -42.01 23.83
C THR A 513 -31.80 -42.14 24.12
N GLY A 514 -31.44 -42.85 25.19
CA GLY A 514 -30.10 -43.44 25.30
C GLY A 514 -29.16 -42.97 26.42
N TYR A 515 -29.60 -42.14 27.38
CA TYR A 515 -28.71 -41.66 28.46
C TYR A 515 -29.32 -41.87 29.84
N SER A 516 -28.69 -42.74 30.64
CA SER A 516 -29.09 -43.12 31.99
C SER A 516 -28.27 -42.43 33.09
N GLY A 517 -28.03 -41.11 32.95
CA GLY A 517 -27.22 -40.35 33.90
C GLY A 517 -27.61 -38.87 34.04
N ASN A 518 -27.25 -38.26 35.17
CA ASN A 518 -27.43 -36.84 35.50
C ASN A 518 -26.47 -35.96 34.66
N GLY A 519 -26.71 -35.84 33.36
CA GLY A 519 -25.94 -34.98 32.46
C GLY A 519 -26.79 -33.86 31.86
N VAL A 520 -26.14 -32.75 31.51
CA VAL A 520 -26.77 -31.64 30.78
C VAL A 520 -26.83 -32.01 29.30
N CYS A 521 -28.02 -31.96 28.70
CA CYS A 521 -28.20 -32.06 27.25
C CYS A 521 -28.28 -30.65 26.67
N VAL A 522 -27.64 -30.41 25.52
CA VAL A 522 -27.81 -29.15 24.77
C VAL A 522 -28.82 -29.38 23.67
N LEU A 523 -29.83 -28.50 23.58
CA LEU A 523 -30.85 -28.56 22.54
C LEU A 523 -30.66 -27.39 21.58
N MET A 524 -30.77 -27.68 20.29
CA MET A 524 -30.67 -26.68 19.23
C MET A 524 -31.94 -26.73 18.37
N VAL A 525 -32.46 -25.55 18.05
CA VAL A 525 -33.48 -25.38 17.02
C VAL A 525 -32.86 -24.53 15.92
N LYS A 526 -32.90 -25.05 14.69
CA LYS A 526 -32.48 -24.35 13.50
C LYS A 526 -33.72 -24.05 12.67
N ARG A 527 -33.86 -22.80 12.23
CA ARG A 527 -34.88 -22.40 11.27
C ARG A 527 -34.46 -22.79 9.85
N VAL A 528 -35.44 -23.07 8.99
CA VAL A 528 -35.26 -23.20 7.54
C VAL A 528 -36.26 -22.29 6.83
N ILE A 529 -35.75 -21.52 5.87
CA ILE A 529 -36.48 -20.62 4.96
C ILE A 529 -36.10 -21.07 3.54
N GLU A 530 -37.08 -21.39 2.68
CA GLU A 530 -36.92 -21.90 1.30
C GLU A 530 -37.28 -20.89 0.22
#